data_AF-A0A9E0ZQM6-F1
#
_entry.id   AF-A0A9E0ZQM6-F1
#
_cell.length_a   1.000
_cell.length_b   1.000
_cell.length_c   1.000
_cell.angle_alpha   90.00
_cell.angle_beta   90.00
_cell.angle_gamma   90.00
#
_symmetry.space_group_name_H-M   'P 1'
#
loop_
_entity.id
_entity.type
_entity.pdbx_description
1 polymer ?
#
loop_
_entity_poly.entity_id
_entity_poly.type
_entity_poly.pdbx_seq_one_letter_code
_entity_poly.pdbx_strand_id
1 'polypeptide(L)'
;MNSKTLYFAFKMSLPVLFGYLFLGSAFGIMLYEAGYNFIWAIIISIFVYAGSGQFLLVSMLTSHAALSDIAIMTFFVNSRHIFYGISFIEKFRSYSWRYPYLIFSLTDETYGVNSSFSDVPKGVNEGDARFLIGLFDHIYWIIGSVIGSLAGQLIKIDFTGIDFSMTALFTVIFIDQMRASKSKLPGIIGVFCAIICLLIFGADKFLLPSLIVTVAILLLGKSRMGYIGKEEIK
;
A
#
# COMPACT_ATOMS: atom_id res chain seq x y z
N MET A 1 25.74 13.20 -9.36
CA MET A 1 24.79 12.16 -9.81
C MET A 1 24.96 11.98 -11.32
N ASN A 2 25.13 10.75 -11.82
CA ASN A 2 25.43 10.48 -13.23
C ASN A 2 24.16 10.57 -14.11
N SER A 3 24.22 11.23 -15.27
CA SER A 3 23.10 11.29 -16.23
C SER A 3 22.59 9.92 -16.66
N LYS A 4 23.47 8.92 -16.74
CA LYS A 4 23.07 7.53 -17.05
C LYS A 4 22.18 6.93 -15.95
N THR A 5 22.50 7.20 -14.69
CA THR A 5 21.71 6.76 -13.54
C THR A 5 20.34 7.43 -13.53
N LEU A 6 20.29 8.75 -13.79
CA LEU A 6 19.05 9.49 -13.83
C LEU A 6 18.12 8.98 -14.94
N TYR A 7 18.67 8.79 -16.14
CA TYR A 7 17.91 8.26 -17.27
C TYR A 7 17.39 6.84 -17.01
N PHE A 8 18.23 5.98 -16.43
CA PHE A 8 17.82 4.63 -16.06
C PHE A 8 16.68 4.65 -15.04
N ALA A 9 16.83 5.41 -13.94
CA ALA A 9 15.82 5.52 -12.90
C ALA A 9 14.48 6.03 -13.44
N PHE A 10 14.51 7.10 -14.25
CA PHE A 10 13.31 7.66 -14.86
C PHE A 10 12.61 6.65 -15.77
N LYS A 11 13.36 5.92 -16.61
CA LYS A 11 12.78 4.91 -17.50
C LYS A 11 12.12 3.77 -16.70
N MET A 12 12.71 3.37 -15.58
CA MET A 12 12.17 2.31 -14.72
C MET A 12 10.95 2.76 -13.91
N SER A 13 10.80 4.04 -13.59
CA SER A 13 9.64 4.58 -12.85
C SER A 13 8.43 4.92 -13.75
N LEU A 14 8.62 5.04 -15.08
CA LEU A 14 7.53 5.37 -16.02
C LEU A 14 6.29 4.45 -15.95
N PRO A 15 6.40 3.12 -15.76
CA PRO A 15 5.21 2.29 -15.60
C PRO A 15 4.37 2.65 -14.37
N VAL A 16 5.02 3.11 -13.29
CA VAL A 16 4.37 3.50 -12.02
C VAL A 16 3.71 4.86 -12.13
N LEU A 17 4.30 5.78 -12.90
CA LEU A 17 3.80 7.15 -13.12
C LEU A 17 2.30 7.22 -13.39
N PHE A 18 1.81 6.47 -14.38
CA PHE A 18 0.40 6.55 -14.78
C PHE A 18 -0.53 6.00 -13.69
N GLY A 19 -0.16 4.89 -13.06
CA GLY A 19 -0.92 4.32 -11.95
C GLY A 19 -1.01 5.30 -10.78
N TYR A 20 0.09 5.95 -10.45
CA TYR A 20 0.17 6.90 -9.34
C TYR A 20 -0.54 8.22 -9.62
N LEU A 21 -0.48 8.74 -10.84
CA LEU A 21 -1.26 9.92 -11.18
C LEU A 21 -2.75 9.63 -11.06
N PHE A 22 -3.22 8.50 -11.56
CA PHE A 22 -4.64 8.13 -11.48
C PHE A 22 -5.10 7.84 -10.04
N LEU A 23 -4.41 6.94 -9.33
CA LEU A 23 -4.75 6.57 -7.96
C LEU A 23 -4.54 7.75 -6.99
N GLY A 24 -3.46 8.51 -7.16
CA GLY A 24 -3.22 9.74 -6.41
C GLY A 24 -4.33 10.74 -6.64
N SER A 25 -4.78 10.95 -7.88
CA SER A 25 -5.92 11.84 -8.15
C SER A 25 -7.21 11.37 -7.51
N ALA A 26 -7.51 10.06 -7.54
CA ALA A 26 -8.67 9.52 -6.83
C ALA A 26 -8.59 9.80 -5.31
N PHE A 27 -7.42 9.58 -4.69
CA PHE A 27 -7.19 9.93 -3.28
C PHE A 27 -7.38 11.44 -3.03
N GLY A 28 -6.83 12.29 -3.89
CA GLY A 28 -6.95 13.73 -3.77
C GLY A 28 -8.39 14.24 -3.82
N ILE A 29 -9.20 13.70 -4.74
CA ILE A 29 -10.63 14.02 -4.83
C ILE A 29 -11.36 13.54 -3.59
N MET A 30 -11.12 12.28 -3.16
CA MET A 30 -11.73 11.74 -1.94
C MET A 30 -11.42 12.56 -0.70
N LEU A 31 -10.17 13.03 -0.57
CA LEU A 31 -9.75 13.86 0.56
C LEU A 31 -10.43 15.24 0.52
N TYR A 32 -10.66 15.80 -0.68
CA TYR A 32 -11.42 17.03 -0.88
C TYR A 32 -12.89 16.87 -0.48
N GLU A 33 -13.54 15.80 -0.91
CA GLU A 33 -14.92 15.46 -0.52
C GLU A 33 -15.07 15.25 0.99
N ALA A 34 -14.01 14.75 1.65
CA ALA A 34 -13.95 14.67 3.11
C ALA A 34 -13.76 16.03 3.82
N GLY A 35 -13.66 17.14 3.07
CA GLY A 35 -13.57 18.50 3.60
C GLY A 35 -12.15 19.05 3.74
N TYR A 36 -11.13 18.35 3.23
CA TYR A 36 -9.73 18.75 3.36
C TYR A 36 -9.17 19.31 2.04
N ASN A 37 -8.43 20.40 2.11
CA ASN A 37 -7.83 21.02 0.91
C ASN A 37 -6.55 20.30 0.43
N PHE A 38 -6.00 20.79 -0.69
CA PHE A 38 -4.79 20.24 -1.31
C PHE A 38 -3.53 20.26 -0.42
N ILE A 39 -3.48 21.13 0.60
CA ILE A 39 -2.35 21.18 1.54
C ILE A 39 -2.30 19.88 2.35
N TRP A 40 -3.46 19.39 2.80
CA TRP A 40 -3.56 18.09 3.46
C TRP A 40 -3.21 16.95 2.52
N ALA A 41 -3.57 17.04 1.24
CA ALA A 41 -3.17 16.05 0.24
C ALA A 41 -1.64 15.93 0.14
N ILE A 42 -0.93 17.07 0.17
CA ILE A 42 0.54 17.11 0.16
C ILE A 42 1.11 16.52 1.46
N ILE A 43 0.64 17.00 2.62
CA ILE A 43 1.15 16.57 3.92
C ILE A 43 0.99 15.05 4.10
N ILE A 44 -0.21 14.52 3.88
CA ILE A 44 -0.48 13.09 4.04
C ILE A 44 0.36 12.28 3.04
N SER A 45 0.51 12.75 1.81
CA SER A 45 1.34 12.09 0.79
C SER A 45 2.83 12.10 1.09
N ILE A 46 3.33 13.11 1.81
CA ILE A 46 4.73 13.17 2.24
C ILE A 46 5.00 12.21 3.40
N PHE A 47 4.11 12.15 4.39
CA PHE A 47 4.39 11.45 5.65
C PHE A 47 3.84 10.02 5.73
N VAL A 48 2.67 9.76 5.14
CA VAL A 48 2.02 8.45 5.25
C VAL A 48 2.42 7.53 4.10
N TYR A 49 2.45 8.07 2.87
CA TYR A 49 2.88 7.41 1.63
C TYR A 49 2.64 5.89 1.61
N ALA A 50 1.36 5.50 1.60
CA ALA A 50 0.95 4.11 1.84
C ALA A 50 -0.16 3.61 0.89
N GLY A 51 -0.52 4.39 -0.13
CA GLY A 51 -1.57 4.04 -1.11
C GLY A 51 -2.88 3.68 -0.41
N SER A 52 -3.19 2.38 -0.33
CA SER A 52 -4.36 1.84 0.40
C SER A 52 -4.53 2.38 1.83
N GLY A 53 -3.44 2.62 2.57
CA GLY A 53 -3.50 3.20 3.91
C GLY A 53 -4.04 4.64 3.92
N GLN A 54 -3.76 5.42 2.86
CA GLN A 54 -4.26 6.79 2.72
C GLN A 54 -5.74 6.82 2.36
N PHE A 55 -6.20 5.90 1.52
CA PHE A 55 -7.63 5.73 1.24
C PHE A 55 -8.40 5.35 2.51
N LEU A 56 -7.91 4.35 3.25
CA LEU A 56 -8.49 3.96 4.54
C LEU A 56 -8.54 5.15 5.50
N LEU A 57 -7.46 5.93 5.61
CA LEU A 57 -7.41 7.12 6.45
C LEU A 57 -8.56 8.09 6.14
N VAL A 58 -8.84 8.37 4.87
CA VAL A 58 -9.96 9.25 4.49
C VAL A 58 -11.30 8.72 5.01
N SER A 59 -11.55 7.41 4.88
CA SER A 59 -12.76 6.78 5.41
C SER A 59 -12.90 6.94 6.92
N MET A 60 -11.79 6.78 7.65
CA MET A 60 -11.83 6.81 9.11
C MET A 60 -11.96 8.23 9.65
N LEU A 61 -11.45 9.22 8.89
CA LEU A 61 -11.64 10.64 9.18
C LEU A 61 -13.12 11.03 9.04
N THR A 62 -13.80 10.57 7.98
CA THR A 62 -15.24 10.89 7.79
C THR A 62 -16.14 10.12 8.75
N SER A 63 -15.77 8.90 9.13
CA SER A 63 -16.54 8.08 10.07
C SER A 63 -16.30 8.41 11.55
N HIS A 64 -15.46 9.40 11.86
CA HIS A 64 -15.10 9.80 13.23
C HIS A 64 -14.63 8.62 14.10
N ALA A 65 -13.86 7.70 13.52
CA ALA A 65 -13.39 6.50 14.21
C ALA A 65 -12.47 6.86 15.40
N ALA A 66 -12.45 6.02 16.44
CA ALA A 66 -11.54 6.21 17.56
C ALA A 66 -10.08 6.11 17.09
N LEU A 67 -9.19 6.91 17.68
CA LEU A 67 -7.77 6.93 17.30
C LEU A 67 -7.10 5.55 17.46
N SER A 68 -7.56 4.75 18.43
CA SER A 68 -7.13 3.36 18.61
C SER A 68 -7.46 2.50 17.40
N ASP A 69 -8.66 2.65 16.84
CA ASP A 69 -9.11 1.88 15.69
C ASP A 69 -8.31 2.29 14.46
N ILE A 70 -8.06 3.60 14.28
CA ILE A 70 -7.22 4.13 13.20
C ILE A 70 -5.81 3.53 13.26
N ALA A 71 -5.19 3.54 14.43
CA ALA A 71 -3.84 3.02 14.62
C ALA A 71 -3.78 1.51 14.30
N ILE A 72 -4.73 0.73 14.81
CA ILE A 72 -4.72 -0.73 14.63
C ILE A 72 -5.07 -1.12 13.19
N MET A 73 -6.07 -0.49 12.58
CA MET A 73 -6.42 -0.76 11.18
C MET A 73 -5.29 -0.36 10.23
N THR A 74 -4.68 0.81 10.45
CA THR A 74 -3.53 1.26 9.67
C THR A 74 -2.38 0.25 9.79
N PHE A 75 -2.09 -0.25 10.99
CA PHE A 75 -1.07 -1.28 11.20
C PHE A 75 -1.39 -2.57 10.41
N PHE A 76 -2.61 -3.09 10.50
CA PHE A 76 -2.96 -4.33 9.81
C PHE A 76 -2.94 -4.21 8.29
N VAL A 77 -3.50 -3.13 7.73
CA VAL A 77 -3.52 -2.90 6.28
C VAL A 77 -2.10 -2.70 5.74
N ASN A 78 -1.23 -1.99 6.47
CA ASN A 78 0.13 -1.73 6.04
C ASN A 78 1.15 -2.81 6.45
N SER A 79 0.74 -3.81 7.23
CA SER A 79 1.63 -4.89 7.69
C SER A 79 2.33 -5.63 6.54
N ARG A 80 1.74 -5.63 5.35
CA ARG A 80 2.37 -6.18 4.12
C ARG A 80 3.69 -5.49 3.76
N HIS A 81 3.86 -4.21 4.06
CA HIS A 81 5.11 -3.47 3.80
C HIS A 81 6.29 -4.02 4.64
N ILE A 82 6.02 -4.71 5.75
CA ILE A 82 7.06 -5.39 6.55
C ILE A 82 7.79 -6.43 5.70
N PHE A 83 7.07 -7.19 4.86
CA PHE A 83 7.68 -8.20 4.00
C PHE A 83 8.55 -7.58 2.89
N TYR A 84 8.15 -6.42 2.37
CA TYR A 84 8.93 -5.67 1.38
C TYR A 84 10.24 -5.18 2.02
N GLY A 85 10.14 -4.61 3.22
CA GLY A 85 11.29 -4.16 4.00
C GLY A 85 12.28 -5.30 4.26
N ILE A 86 11.81 -6.46 4.73
CA ILE A 86 12.67 -7.63 4.99
C ILE A 86 13.38 -8.11 3.71
N SER A 87 12.70 -8.08 2.57
CA SER A 87 13.28 -8.53 1.29
C SER A 87 14.46 -7.67 0.82
N PHE A 88 14.46 -6.37 1.17
CA PHE A 88 15.47 -5.41 0.72
C PHE A 88 16.38 -4.88 1.84
N ILE A 89 16.19 -5.31 3.09
CA ILE A 89 16.87 -4.73 4.26
C ILE A 89 18.40 -4.79 4.15
N GLU A 90 18.95 -5.95 3.79
CA GLU A 90 20.40 -6.15 3.66
C GLU A 90 20.95 -5.34 2.49
N LYS A 91 20.23 -5.35 1.36
CA LYS A 91 20.62 -4.63 0.15
C LYS A 91 20.61 -3.12 0.38
N PHE A 92 19.55 -2.57 0.96
CA PHE A 92 19.43 -1.14 1.17
C PHE A 92 20.34 -0.62 2.27
N ARG A 93 20.66 -1.44 3.28
CA ARG A 93 21.63 -1.09 4.32
C ARG A 93 23.01 -0.78 3.73
N SER A 94 23.38 -1.43 2.62
CA SER A 94 24.63 -1.15 1.91
C SER A 94 24.70 0.26 1.28
N TYR A 95 23.56 0.95 1.13
CA TYR A 95 23.47 2.28 0.51
C TYR A 95 23.53 3.45 1.50
N SER A 96 23.90 3.19 2.76
CA SER A 96 24.21 4.18 3.81
C SER A 96 23.04 5.17 4.04
N TRP A 97 23.24 6.48 3.89
CA TRP A 97 22.27 7.53 4.21
C TRP A 97 20.93 7.41 3.44
N ARG A 98 20.91 6.70 2.31
CA ARG A 98 19.68 6.47 1.51
C ARG A 98 18.78 5.41 2.14
N TYR A 99 19.32 4.56 3.01
CA TYR A 99 18.63 3.44 3.63
C TYR A 99 17.25 3.79 4.24
N PRO A 100 17.12 4.77 5.16
CA PRO A 100 15.83 5.06 5.79
C PRO A 100 14.78 5.50 4.77
N TYR A 101 15.16 6.32 3.78
CA TYR A 101 14.25 6.76 2.73
C TYR A 101 13.85 5.64 1.78
N LEU A 102 14.79 4.77 1.41
CA LEU A 102 14.50 3.61 0.56
C LEU A 102 13.53 2.64 1.24
N ILE A 103 13.63 2.46 2.55
CA ILE A 103 12.65 1.64 3.30
C ILE A 103 11.29 2.33 3.37
N PHE A 104 11.27 3.64 3.61
CA PHE A 104 10.04 4.43 3.64
C PHE A 104 9.32 4.46 2.29
N SER A 105 10.06 4.56 1.18
CA SER A 105 9.50 4.70 -0.17
C SER A 105 9.06 3.37 -0.81
N LEU A 106 9.16 2.24 -0.11
CA LEU A 106 8.75 0.93 -0.61
C LEU A 106 7.22 0.73 -0.55
N THR A 107 6.54 1.12 -1.64
CA THR A 107 5.16 0.72 -1.94
C THR A 107 5.09 -0.59 -2.71
N ASP A 108 3.89 -1.08 -3.02
CA ASP A 108 3.70 -2.28 -3.85
C ASP A 108 4.35 -2.12 -5.23
N GLU A 109 4.18 -0.96 -5.85
CA GLU A 109 4.65 -0.63 -7.18
C GLU A 109 6.16 -0.39 -7.20
N THR A 110 6.68 0.37 -6.23
CA THR A 110 8.12 0.61 -6.10
C THR A 110 8.85 -0.69 -5.72
N TYR A 111 8.22 -1.58 -4.93
CA TYR A 111 8.73 -2.93 -4.69
C TYR A 111 8.76 -3.77 -5.97
N GLY A 112 7.69 -3.75 -6.77
CA GLY A 112 7.61 -4.43 -8.06
C GLY A 112 8.72 -3.99 -9.02
N VAL A 113 8.93 -2.68 -9.16
CA VAL A 113 10.02 -2.12 -9.98
C VAL A 113 11.38 -2.54 -9.43
N ASN A 114 11.61 -2.39 -8.13
CA ASN A 114 12.89 -2.77 -7.51
C ASN A 114 13.19 -4.27 -7.64
N SER A 115 12.17 -5.12 -7.64
CA SER A 115 12.29 -6.58 -7.81
C SER A 115 12.47 -6.99 -9.28
N SER A 116 12.11 -6.14 -10.23
CA SER A 116 12.17 -6.46 -11.67
C SER A 116 13.59 -6.49 -12.24
N PHE A 117 14.58 -5.94 -11.53
CA PHE A 117 15.96 -5.93 -11.97
C PHE A 117 16.92 -6.33 -10.85
N SER A 118 17.80 -7.28 -11.15
CA SER A 118 18.86 -7.73 -10.25
C SER A 118 20.16 -6.93 -10.44
N ASP A 119 20.46 -6.55 -11.68
CA ASP A 119 21.67 -5.81 -12.07
C ASP A 119 21.35 -4.50 -12.80
N VAL A 120 22.29 -3.55 -12.76
CA VAL A 120 22.18 -2.27 -13.46
C VAL A 120 23.20 -2.17 -14.60
N PRO A 121 22.89 -1.43 -15.69
CA PRO A 121 23.83 -1.25 -16.81
C PRO A 121 25.17 -0.61 -16.39
N LYS A 122 26.24 -0.87 -17.17
CA LYS A 122 27.57 -0.29 -16.91
C LYS A 122 27.52 1.23 -16.77
N GLY A 123 28.07 1.74 -15.66
CA GLY A 123 28.12 3.16 -15.35
C GLY A 123 26.89 3.71 -14.63
N VAL A 124 25.88 2.88 -14.34
CA VAL A 124 24.77 3.22 -13.44
C VAL A 124 25.16 2.86 -12.01
N ASN A 125 24.93 3.79 -11.08
CA ASN A 125 25.04 3.49 -9.65
C ASN A 125 23.69 2.96 -9.16
N GLU A 126 23.66 1.72 -8.66
CA GLU A 126 22.42 1.06 -8.26
C GLU A 126 21.73 1.78 -7.08
N GLY A 127 22.48 2.17 -6.04
CA GLY A 127 21.92 2.83 -4.87
C GLY A 127 21.26 4.18 -5.21
N ASP A 128 21.90 4.96 -6.09
CA ASP A 128 21.33 6.19 -6.63
C ASP A 128 20.12 5.93 -7.53
N ALA A 129 20.16 4.89 -8.37
CA ALA A 129 19.05 4.54 -9.24
C ALA A 129 17.79 4.18 -8.44
N ARG A 130 17.93 3.31 -7.44
CA ARG A 130 16.81 2.89 -6.57
C ARG A 130 16.25 4.06 -5.75
N PHE A 131 17.13 4.94 -5.27
CA PHE A 131 16.72 6.15 -4.56
C PHE A 131 15.92 7.09 -5.47
N LEU A 132 16.40 7.30 -6.70
CA LEU A 132 15.71 8.13 -7.67
C LEU A 132 14.36 7.55 -8.13
N ILE A 133 14.25 6.22 -8.27
CA ILE A 133 12.98 5.56 -8.54
C ILE A 133 11.98 5.87 -7.42
N GLY A 134 12.37 5.62 -6.16
CA GLY A 134 11.50 5.94 -5.01
C GLY A 134 11.13 7.42 -4.94
N LEU A 135 12.07 8.32 -5.24
CA LEU A 135 11.81 9.76 -5.29
C LEU A 135 10.85 10.16 -6.41
N PHE A 136 11.03 9.60 -7.60
CA PHE A 136 10.13 9.85 -8.72
C PHE A 136 8.73 9.36 -8.42
N ASP A 137 8.59 8.12 -7.95
CA ASP A 137 7.31 7.53 -7.54
C ASP A 137 6.65 8.40 -6.45
N HIS A 138 7.40 8.84 -5.44
CA HIS A 138 6.87 9.70 -4.39
C HIS A 138 6.37 11.05 -4.92
N ILE A 139 7.12 11.67 -5.83
CA ILE A 139 6.71 12.91 -6.51
C ILE A 139 5.46 12.69 -7.36
N TYR A 140 5.39 11.60 -8.12
CA TYR A 140 4.23 11.28 -8.96
C TYR A 140 2.97 11.13 -8.13
N TRP A 141 3.08 10.48 -6.96
CA TRP A 141 1.96 10.34 -6.03
C TRP A 141 1.49 11.68 -5.47
N ILE A 142 2.43 12.55 -5.07
CA ILE A 142 2.11 13.90 -4.57
C ILE A 142 1.43 14.72 -5.68
N ILE A 143 1.99 14.71 -6.89
CA ILE A 143 1.41 15.44 -8.03
C ILE A 143 0.00 14.92 -8.33
N GLY A 144 -0.19 13.60 -8.40
CA GLY A 144 -1.50 12.98 -8.60
C GLY A 144 -2.50 13.44 -7.54
N SER A 145 -2.09 13.40 -6.27
CA SER A 145 -2.91 13.81 -5.12
C SER A 145 -3.31 15.29 -5.14
N VAL A 146 -2.38 16.17 -5.52
CA VAL A 146 -2.66 17.60 -5.67
C VAL A 146 -3.59 17.86 -6.84
N ILE A 147 -3.33 17.23 -7.99
CA ILE A 147 -4.20 17.33 -9.17
C ILE A 147 -5.62 16.89 -8.81
N GLY A 148 -5.77 15.76 -8.11
CA GLY A 148 -7.05 15.26 -7.66
C GLY A 148 -7.77 16.22 -6.73
N SER A 149 -7.09 16.74 -5.71
CA SER A 149 -7.70 17.66 -4.75
C SER A 149 -8.12 18.99 -5.39
N LEU A 150 -7.29 19.54 -6.29
CA LEU A 150 -7.64 20.74 -7.07
C LEU A 150 -8.76 20.46 -8.08
N ALA A 151 -8.77 19.28 -8.70
CA ALA A 151 -9.84 18.86 -9.58
C ALA A 151 -11.17 18.75 -8.81
N GLY A 152 -11.19 18.17 -7.61
CA GLY A 152 -12.36 18.15 -6.74
C GLY A 152 -12.92 19.55 -6.45
N GLN A 153 -12.04 20.54 -6.29
CA GLN A 153 -12.44 21.93 -6.08
C GLN A 153 -13.02 22.62 -7.34
N LEU A 154 -12.41 22.39 -8.50
CA LEU A 154 -12.75 23.11 -9.74
C LEU A 154 -13.88 22.43 -10.52
N ILE A 155 -13.97 21.12 -10.41
CA ILE A 155 -14.90 20.29 -11.16
C ILE A 155 -16.13 20.06 -10.29
N LYS A 156 -17.21 20.78 -10.59
CA LYS A 156 -18.55 20.53 -10.01
C LYS A 156 -19.21 19.28 -10.62
N ILE A 157 -18.47 18.17 -10.67
CA ILE A 157 -19.04 16.87 -11.00
C ILE A 157 -19.60 16.31 -9.70
N ASP A 158 -20.74 15.64 -9.82
CA ASP A 158 -21.26 14.84 -8.73
C ASP A 158 -20.31 13.65 -8.51
N PHE A 159 -19.51 13.72 -7.44
CA PHE A 159 -18.64 12.64 -7.00
C PHE A 159 -19.40 11.58 -6.17
N THR A 160 -20.73 11.57 -6.19
CA THR A 160 -21.53 10.49 -5.64
C THR A 160 -21.03 9.14 -6.17
N GLY A 161 -20.65 8.24 -5.26
CA GLY A 161 -20.06 6.95 -5.59
C GLY A 161 -18.53 6.92 -5.55
N ILE A 162 -17.84 8.03 -5.29
CA ILE A 162 -16.37 8.02 -5.12
C ILE A 162 -15.93 7.22 -3.89
N ASP A 163 -16.79 7.13 -2.89
CA ASP A 163 -16.68 6.25 -1.73
C ASP A 163 -16.59 4.76 -2.11
N PHE A 164 -17.20 4.35 -3.23
CA PHE A 164 -17.03 3.02 -3.79
C PHE A 164 -15.60 2.72 -4.23
N SER A 165 -14.78 3.74 -4.52
CA SER A 165 -13.38 3.56 -4.93
C SER A 165 -12.57 2.78 -3.90
N MET A 166 -12.84 2.96 -2.61
CA MET A 166 -12.18 2.19 -1.55
C MET A 166 -12.57 0.72 -1.59
N THR A 167 -13.87 0.46 -1.73
CA THR A 167 -14.40 -0.91 -1.86
C THR A 167 -13.78 -1.59 -3.09
N ALA A 168 -13.72 -0.89 -4.22
CA ALA A 168 -13.07 -1.38 -5.43
C ALA A 168 -11.58 -1.66 -5.22
N LEU A 169 -10.84 -0.74 -4.59
CA LEU A 169 -9.42 -0.88 -4.32
C LEU A 169 -9.12 -2.12 -3.46
N PHE A 170 -9.79 -2.26 -2.31
CA PHE A 170 -9.57 -3.42 -1.44
C PHE A 170 -10.03 -4.73 -2.08
N THR A 171 -11.10 -4.70 -2.89
CA THR A 171 -11.57 -5.88 -3.63
C THR A 171 -10.55 -6.31 -4.67
N VAL A 172 -10.00 -5.38 -5.45
CA VAL A 172 -8.97 -5.68 -6.45
C VAL A 172 -7.71 -6.20 -5.78
N ILE A 173 -7.24 -5.56 -4.71
CA ILE A 173 -6.09 -6.03 -3.91
C ILE A 173 -6.35 -7.46 -3.42
N PHE A 174 -7.54 -7.74 -2.87
CA PHE A 174 -7.88 -9.08 -2.42
C PHE A 174 -7.86 -10.11 -3.56
N ILE A 175 -8.45 -9.78 -4.72
CA ILE A 175 -8.46 -10.67 -5.89
C ILE A 175 -7.04 -10.92 -6.39
N ASP A 176 -6.21 -9.89 -6.47
CA ASP A 176 -4.82 -10.01 -6.96
C ASP A 176 -3.98 -10.84 -6.00
N GLN A 177 -4.13 -10.64 -4.68
CA GLN A 177 -3.47 -11.48 -3.68
C GLN A 177 -3.97 -12.93 -3.73
N MET A 178 -5.28 -13.10 -3.93
CA MET A 178 -5.86 -14.42 -4.15
C MET A 178 -5.36 -15.05 -5.43
N ARG A 179 -5.05 -14.32 -6.50
CA ARG A 179 -4.47 -14.88 -7.73
C ARG A 179 -3.01 -15.26 -7.54
N ALA A 180 -2.21 -14.36 -6.94
CA ALA A 180 -0.78 -14.54 -6.74
C ALA A 180 -0.41 -15.62 -5.70
N SER A 181 -1.24 -15.82 -4.67
CA SER A 181 -0.93 -16.78 -3.60
C SER A 181 -1.00 -18.24 -4.05
N LYS A 182 -0.02 -19.06 -3.65
CA LYS A 182 -0.04 -20.52 -3.87
C LYS A 182 -1.19 -21.21 -3.12
N SER A 183 -1.53 -20.72 -1.92
CA SER A 183 -2.63 -21.23 -1.11
C SER A 183 -3.73 -20.19 -0.99
N LYS A 184 -4.96 -20.55 -1.36
CA LYS A 184 -6.14 -19.70 -1.25
C LYS A 184 -6.76 -19.72 0.16
N LEU A 185 -6.27 -20.62 1.02
CA LEU A 185 -6.80 -20.87 2.35
C LEU A 185 -6.81 -19.61 3.25
N PRO A 186 -5.78 -18.75 3.29
CA PRO A 186 -5.81 -17.54 4.10
C PRO A 186 -6.91 -16.56 3.69
N GLY A 187 -7.16 -16.41 2.38
CA GLY A 187 -8.22 -15.54 1.89
C GLY A 187 -9.61 -16.09 2.21
N ILE A 188 -9.81 -17.40 2.08
CA ILE A 188 -11.09 -18.05 2.44
C ILE A 188 -11.38 -17.91 3.93
N ILE A 189 -10.39 -18.14 4.80
CA ILE A 189 -10.53 -17.94 6.24
C ILE A 189 -10.87 -16.48 6.54
N GLY A 190 -10.19 -15.53 5.89
CA GLY A 190 -10.48 -14.10 6.05
C GLY A 190 -11.92 -13.75 5.70
N VAL A 191 -12.45 -14.23 4.57
CA VAL A 191 -13.85 -14.01 4.16
C VAL A 191 -14.82 -14.62 5.17
N PHE A 192 -14.54 -15.84 5.63
CA PHE A 192 -15.39 -16.52 6.62
C PHE A 192 -15.43 -15.77 7.95
N CYS A 193 -14.27 -15.35 8.46
CA CYS A 193 -14.15 -14.53 9.67
C CYS A 193 -14.87 -13.19 9.51
N ALA A 194 -14.73 -12.53 8.35
CA ALA A 194 -15.41 -11.27 8.08
C ALA A 194 -16.93 -11.42 8.12
N ILE A 195 -17.49 -12.47 7.50
CA ILE A 195 -18.93 -12.75 7.50
C ILE A 195 -19.42 -13.02 8.93
N ILE A 196 -18.73 -13.86 9.70
CA ILE A 196 -19.12 -14.16 11.08
C ILE A 196 -19.08 -12.91 11.95
N CYS A 197 -17.99 -12.15 11.88
CA CYS A 197 -17.87 -10.91 12.65
C CYS A 197 -18.91 -9.89 12.23
N LEU A 198 -19.28 -9.82 10.95
CA LEU A 198 -20.34 -8.93 10.46
C LEU A 198 -21.70 -9.29 11.07
N LEU A 199 -22.02 -10.58 11.15
CA LEU A 199 -23.26 -11.06 11.76
C LEU A 199 -23.32 -10.81 13.28
N ILE A 200 -22.18 -10.87 13.98
CA ILE A 200 -22.12 -10.72 15.44
C ILE A 200 -22.01 -9.25 15.87
N PHE A 201 -21.13 -8.47 15.22
CA PHE A 201 -20.76 -7.13 15.66
C PHE A 201 -21.39 -6.00 14.83
N GLY A 202 -22.04 -6.33 13.70
CA GLY A 202 -22.63 -5.35 12.80
C GLY A 202 -21.62 -4.62 11.91
N ALA A 203 -22.13 -3.86 10.94
CA ALA A 203 -21.32 -3.23 9.88
C ALA A 203 -20.29 -2.21 10.40
N ASP A 204 -20.54 -1.58 11.54
CA ASP A 204 -19.65 -0.52 12.03
C ASP A 204 -18.41 -1.06 12.77
N LYS A 205 -18.52 -2.25 13.37
CA LYS A 205 -17.51 -2.78 14.30
C LYS A 205 -16.92 -4.13 13.89
N PHE A 206 -17.35 -4.73 12.78
CA PHE A 206 -16.89 -6.07 12.41
C PHE A 206 -15.44 -6.14 11.93
N LEU A 207 -14.91 -5.05 11.33
CA LEU A 207 -13.63 -5.09 10.62
C LEU A 207 -12.48 -5.48 11.56
N LEU A 208 -12.36 -4.78 12.70
CA LEU A 208 -11.26 -5.00 13.63
C LEU A 208 -11.28 -6.41 14.28
N PRO A 209 -12.41 -6.90 14.83
CA PRO A 209 -12.53 -8.28 15.28
C PRO A 209 -12.20 -9.31 14.18
N SER A 210 -12.65 -9.08 12.94
CA SER A 210 -12.40 -10.01 11.84
C SER A 210 -10.92 -10.15 11.52
N LEU A 211 -10.16 -9.05 11.54
CA LEU A 211 -8.71 -9.04 11.31
C LEU A 211 -7.98 -9.79 12.43
N ILE A 212 -8.33 -9.51 13.70
CA ILE A 212 -7.71 -10.15 14.86
C ILE A 212 -7.96 -11.66 14.83
N VAL A 213 -9.21 -12.08 14.62
CA VAL A 213 -9.58 -13.51 14.58
C VAL A 213 -8.90 -14.21 13.41
N THR A 214 -8.87 -13.58 12.23
CA THR A 214 -8.18 -14.14 11.05
C THR A 214 -6.70 -14.37 11.34
N VAL A 215 -6.00 -13.36 11.88
CA VAL A 215 -4.58 -13.48 12.22
C VAL A 215 -4.36 -14.56 13.29
N ALA A 216 -5.19 -14.60 14.33
CA ALA A 216 -5.09 -15.63 15.38
C ALA A 216 -5.25 -17.04 14.80
N ILE A 217 -6.25 -17.27 13.95
CA ILE A 217 -6.48 -18.56 13.29
C ILE A 217 -5.29 -18.94 12.40
N LEU A 218 -4.75 -17.99 11.62
CA LEU A 218 -3.62 -18.27 10.73
C LEU A 218 -2.32 -18.58 11.50
N LEU A 219 -2.07 -17.88 12.62
CA LEU A 219 -0.91 -18.16 13.47
C LEU A 219 -1.02 -19.53 14.16
N LEU A 220 -2.20 -19.87 14.69
CA LEU A 220 -2.47 -21.19 15.29
C LEU A 220 -2.45 -22.31 14.24
N GLY A 221 -2.98 -22.05 13.05
CA GLY A 221 -2.98 -22.99 11.93
C GLY A 221 -1.56 -23.27 11.42
N LYS A 222 -0.69 -22.25 11.37
CA LYS A 222 0.72 -22.41 10.96
C LYS A 222 1.51 -23.31 11.92
N SER A 223 1.25 -23.24 13.23
CA SER A 223 1.93 -24.13 14.21
C SER A 223 1.54 -25.60 14.02
N ARG A 224 0.31 -25.88 13.57
CA ARG A 224 -0.16 -27.24 13.24
C ARG A 224 0.25 -27.71 11.84
N MET A 225 0.26 -26.83 10.84
CA MET A 225 0.69 -27.18 9.46
C MET A 225 2.21 -27.37 9.34
N GLY A 226 3.00 -26.73 10.19
CA GLY A 226 4.44 -27.00 10.31
C GLY A 226 4.79 -28.38 10.87
N TYR A 227 3.80 -29.11 11.42
CA TYR A 227 3.97 -30.50 11.87
C TYR A 227 3.76 -31.52 10.74
N ILE A 228 2.90 -31.23 9.76
CA ILE A 228 2.57 -32.16 8.66
C ILE A 228 3.70 -32.23 7.61
N GLY A 229 4.47 -31.16 7.43
CA GLY A 229 5.62 -31.14 6.50
C GLY A 229 6.88 -31.88 6.98
N LYS A 230 6.86 -32.47 8.18
CA LYS A 230 7.97 -33.29 8.70
C LYS A 230 7.72 -34.80 8.60
N GLU A 231 6.50 -35.24 8.29
CA GLU A 231 6.18 -36.67 8.16
C GLU A 231 6.31 -37.20 6.72
N GLU A 232 6.39 -36.33 5.70
CA GLU A 232 6.62 -36.74 4.30
C GLU A 232 8.10 -36.81 3.88
N ILE A 233 9.04 -36.65 4.81
CA ILE A 233 10.45 -36.96 4.59
C ILE A 233 10.85 -38.10 5.52
N LYS A 234 10.41 -39.31 5.16
CA LYS A 234 11.04 -40.58 5.52
C LYS A 234 11.01 -41.51 4.33
#